data_AF-A0A6A7N9L8-F1
#
_entry.id   AF-A0A6A7N9L8-F1
#
_cell.length_a   1.000
_cell.length_b   1.000
_cell.length_c   1.000
_cell.angle_alpha   90.00
_cell.angle_beta   90.00
_cell.angle_gamma   90.00
#
_symmetry.space_group_name_H-M   'P 1'
#
loop_
_entity.id
_entity.type
_entity.pdbx_description
1 polymer ?
#
loop_
_entity_poly.entity_id
_entity_poly.type
_entity_poly.pdbx_seq_one_letter_code
_entity_poly.pdbx_strand_id
1 'polypeptide(L)'
;MATPEQLAQVKENISNLMDLTNHVHDYMQDVLNGVYQELSQDASPDPGQKELSTFFTAVFTCIGLLDFPGAGIFGTFLGTFFGAYSGPDEPPSLKSTFGSLWLRMDQTFLQANDDLSLIHADPAAYWNKSYTNPLNQHSAPVSSLGDPKVTLPAKSDPKFQKITDAIINKSWYETTRITIGQKFHIALVTTQPATPFLTGETDAQFAQFGADSIGKKTYSYFASRHAFTTNCCKDPLDGIQYSQFGLRTSNGWAAPDLCAWLFRDNQFGTVTNPLGIANRFEVFTQWKIPGTDLILNWPGSVWSAAPAVLSPQDQEHAQAWNHLLEGTSRQELEKRLIRKFYADPAFARALISEPEKAIAAELGVELPSLVKVEVLRETPGNYKLVIPTVGLAAYLAP
;
A
#
# COMPACT_ATOMS: atom_id res chain seq x y z
N MET A 1 42.36 -0.27 5.26
CA MET A 1 42.18 0.03 3.84
C MET A 1 41.33 -1.06 3.23
N ALA A 2 40.44 -0.72 2.29
CA ALA A 2 39.63 -1.69 1.57
C ALA A 2 40.50 -2.58 0.68
N THR A 3 40.12 -3.85 0.53
CA THR A 3 40.75 -4.73 -0.48
C THR A 3 40.21 -4.41 -1.88
N PRO A 4 40.94 -4.75 -2.96
CA PRO A 4 40.43 -4.59 -4.32
C PRO A 4 39.08 -5.31 -4.55
N GLU A 5 38.90 -6.48 -3.94
CA GLU A 5 37.66 -7.25 -3.99
C GLU A 5 36.50 -6.50 -3.33
N GLN A 6 36.72 -5.92 -2.14
CA GLN A 6 35.70 -5.11 -1.46
C GLN A 6 35.33 -3.85 -2.25
N LEU A 7 36.31 -3.19 -2.89
CA LEU A 7 36.05 -2.02 -3.73
C LEU A 7 35.25 -2.39 -4.99
N ALA A 8 35.55 -3.54 -5.61
CA ALA A 8 34.77 -4.07 -6.71
C ALA A 8 33.33 -4.40 -6.27
N GLN A 9 33.16 -4.98 -5.08
CA GLN A 9 31.83 -5.30 -4.53
C GLN A 9 30.99 -4.05 -4.26
N VAL A 10 31.57 -3.00 -3.68
CA VAL A 10 30.88 -1.70 -3.52
C VAL A 10 30.43 -1.19 -4.89
N LYS A 11 31.31 -1.24 -5.89
CA LYS A 11 31.00 -0.74 -7.23
C LYS A 11 29.83 -1.49 -7.86
N GLU A 12 29.82 -2.82 -7.78
CA GLU A 12 28.70 -3.65 -8.25
C GLU A 12 27.39 -3.31 -7.52
N ASN A 13 27.43 -3.26 -6.19
CA ASN A 13 26.26 -2.96 -5.37
C ASN A 13 25.70 -1.55 -5.63
N ILE A 14 26.57 -0.56 -5.84
CA ILE A 14 26.14 0.79 -6.19
C ILE A 14 25.51 0.83 -7.60
N SER A 15 26.05 0.09 -8.56
CA SER A 15 25.42 -0.04 -9.89
C SER A 15 24.00 -0.60 -9.78
N ASN A 16 23.82 -1.67 -9.00
CA ASN A 16 22.50 -2.27 -8.77
C ASN A 16 21.57 -1.34 -7.98
N LEU A 17 22.11 -0.55 -7.04
CA LEU A 17 21.33 0.46 -6.30
C LEU A 17 20.84 1.58 -7.23
N MET A 18 21.67 2.04 -8.16
CA MET A 18 21.28 3.03 -9.18
C MET A 18 20.17 2.48 -10.09
N ASP A 19 20.27 1.22 -10.51
CA ASP A 19 19.19 0.56 -11.27
C ASP A 19 17.89 0.49 -10.45
N LEU A 20 18.00 0.16 -9.15
CA LEU A 20 16.87 0.09 -8.23
C LEU A 20 16.22 1.46 -8.01
N THR A 21 17.00 2.50 -7.71
CA THR A 21 16.47 3.85 -7.47
C THR A 21 15.84 4.44 -8.72
N ASN A 22 16.43 4.22 -9.89
CA ASN A 22 15.83 4.61 -11.17
C ASN A 22 14.49 3.91 -11.41
N HIS A 23 14.46 2.59 -11.26
CA HIS A 23 13.23 1.84 -11.46
C HIS A 23 12.14 2.30 -10.48
N VAL A 24 12.45 2.42 -9.19
CA VAL A 24 11.48 2.89 -8.18
C VAL A 24 10.98 4.30 -8.48
N HIS A 25 11.85 5.18 -8.97
CA HIS A 25 11.50 6.55 -9.33
C HIS A 25 10.42 6.58 -10.42
N ASP A 26 10.57 5.76 -11.48
CA ASP A 26 9.63 5.70 -12.61
C ASP A 26 8.19 5.38 -12.17
N TYR A 27 8.00 4.57 -11.12
CA TYR A 27 6.67 4.18 -10.62
C TYR A 27 6.16 5.07 -9.48
N MET A 28 7.02 5.86 -8.84
CA MET A 28 6.63 6.65 -7.66
C MET A 28 5.61 7.75 -8.04
N GLN A 29 5.64 8.21 -9.30
CA GLN A 29 4.63 9.12 -9.82
C GLN A 29 3.23 8.54 -9.77
N ASP A 30 3.10 7.29 -10.22
CA ASP A 30 1.82 6.60 -10.28
C ASP A 30 1.27 6.35 -8.88
N VAL A 31 2.14 6.02 -7.92
CA VAL A 31 1.76 5.89 -6.51
C VAL A 31 1.19 7.19 -5.98
N LEU A 32 1.90 8.31 -6.14
CA LEU A 32 1.44 9.60 -5.62
C LEU A 32 0.13 10.02 -6.29
N ASN A 33 0.09 10.00 -7.62
CA ASN A 33 -1.11 10.39 -8.38
C ASN A 33 -2.31 9.53 -8.00
N GLY A 34 -2.13 8.22 -7.90
CA GLY A 34 -3.20 7.30 -7.54
C GLY A 34 -3.76 7.56 -6.14
N VAL A 35 -2.90 7.72 -5.13
CA VAL A 35 -3.36 8.02 -3.76
C VAL A 35 -4.06 9.38 -3.69
N TYR A 36 -3.48 10.42 -4.29
CA TYR A 36 -4.05 11.77 -4.24
C TYR A 36 -5.37 11.84 -5.00
N GLN A 37 -5.52 11.09 -6.10
CA GLN A 37 -6.77 10.96 -6.83
C GLN A 37 -7.85 10.28 -5.98
N GLU A 38 -7.55 9.10 -5.40
CA GLU A 38 -8.50 8.35 -4.56
C GLU A 38 -8.95 9.15 -3.33
N LEU A 39 -8.02 9.85 -2.70
CA LEU A 39 -8.32 10.72 -1.57
C LEU A 39 -8.92 12.06 -2.00
N SER A 40 -8.91 12.38 -3.30
CA SER A 40 -9.21 13.69 -3.90
C SER A 40 -8.58 14.83 -3.11
N GLN A 41 -7.25 14.80 -3.10
CA GLN A 41 -6.34 15.75 -2.45
C GLN A 41 -5.54 16.51 -3.52
N ASP A 42 -5.03 17.67 -3.15
CA ASP A 42 -4.12 18.45 -3.99
C ASP A 42 -2.66 18.13 -3.63
N ALA A 43 -1.87 17.71 -4.63
CA ALA A 43 -0.43 17.42 -4.49
C ALA A 43 0.46 18.66 -4.68
N SER A 44 -0.14 19.83 -4.95
CA SER A 44 0.57 21.10 -5.08
C SER A 44 1.31 21.55 -3.81
N PRO A 45 0.86 21.26 -2.57
CA PRO A 45 1.62 21.61 -1.39
C PRO A 45 2.87 20.73 -1.28
N ASP A 46 4.04 21.38 -1.30
CA ASP A 46 5.32 20.74 -0.99
C ASP A 46 5.52 20.68 0.54
N PRO A 47 5.53 19.49 1.16
CA PRO A 47 5.69 19.37 2.60
C PRO A 47 7.12 19.63 3.07
N GLY A 48 8.11 19.68 2.16
CA GLY A 48 9.52 19.88 2.48
C GLY A 48 10.34 18.59 2.47
N GLN A 49 11.68 18.76 2.51
CA GLN A 49 12.62 17.64 2.40
C GLN A 49 12.58 16.70 3.60
N LYS A 50 12.30 17.21 4.80
CA LYS A 50 12.28 16.42 6.03
C LYS A 50 11.16 15.37 6.00
N GLU A 51 9.99 15.76 5.55
CA GLU A 51 8.81 14.91 5.39
C GLU A 51 9.07 13.84 4.32
N LEU A 52 9.68 14.24 3.20
CA LEU A 52 10.06 13.32 2.13
C LEU A 52 11.16 12.32 2.56
N SER A 53 12.18 12.77 3.29
CA SER A 53 13.20 11.88 3.87
C SER A 53 12.60 10.92 4.89
N THR A 54 11.60 11.35 5.67
CA THR A 54 10.85 10.46 6.58
C THR A 54 10.11 9.37 5.80
N PHE A 55 9.45 9.75 4.71
CA PHE A 55 8.77 8.84 3.79
C PHE A 55 9.75 7.80 3.21
N PHE A 56 10.85 8.24 2.60
CA PHE A 56 11.83 7.32 2.00
C PHE A 56 12.51 6.40 3.03
N THR A 57 12.73 6.89 4.25
CA THR A 57 13.21 6.04 5.36
C THR A 57 12.25 4.88 5.61
N ALA A 58 10.94 5.14 5.68
CA ALA A 58 9.93 4.11 5.91
C ALA A 58 9.77 3.18 4.70
N VAL A 59 9.89 3.70 3.48
CA VAL A 59 9.76 2.93 2.24
C VAL A 59 10.93 1.97 2.04
N PHE A 60 12.17 2.44 2.09
CA PHE A 60 13.33 1.59 1.77
C PHE A 60 13.68 0.59 2.86
N THR A 61 13.30 0.82 4.11
CA THR A 61 13.53 -0.15 5.20
C THR A 61 12.77 -1.46 5.00
N CYS A 62 11.72 -1.49 4.16
CA CYS A 62 11.01 -2.74 3.84
C CYS A 62 11.89 -3.78 3.13
N ILE A 63 12.96 -3.35 2.44
CA ILE A 63 13.92 -4.25 1.80
C ILE A 63 14.50 -5.23 2.83
N GLY A 64 14.71 -4.77 4.07
CA GLY A 64 15.24 -5.60 5.16
C GLY A 64 14.37 -6.78 5.57
N LEU A 65 13.13 -6.85 5.10
CA LEU A 65 12.19 -7.94 5.36
C LEU A 65 12.23 -9.04 4.29
N LEU A 66 13.02 -8.85 3.22
CA LEU A 66 13.09 -9.78 2.11
C LEU A 66 14.15 -10.87 2.33
N ASP A 67 13.91 -12.03 1.75
CA ASP A 67 14.78 -13.21 1.89
C ASP A 67 15.94 -13.20 0.87
N PHE A 68 16.97 -12.39 1.14
CA PHE A 68 18.25 -12.48 0.45
C PHE A 68 19.43 -11.99 1.31
N PRO A 69 20.66 -12.51 1.08
CA PRO A 69 21.85 -12.05 1.79
C PRO A 69 22.08 -10.55 1.61
N GLY A 70 22.09 -9.81 2.73
CA GLY A 70 22.30 -8.36 2.71
C GLY A 70 21.03 -7.50 2.67
N ALA A 71 19.84 -8.08 2.61
CA ALA A 71 18.56 -7.36 2.61
C ALA A 71 18.49 -6.24 3.67
N GLY A 72 18.84 -6.56 4.92
CA GLY A 72 18.88 -5.59 6.02
C GLY A 72 19.91 -4.48 5.82
N ILE A 73 21.05 -4.78 5.20
CA ILE A 73 22.10 -3.79 4.89
C ILE A 73 21.60 -2.81 3.83
N PHE A 74 21.02 -3.30 2.72
CA PHE A 74 20.53 -2.42 1.66
C PHE A 74 19.33 -1.57 2.11
N GLY A 75 18.38 -2.15 2.86
CA GLY A 75 17.27 -1.39 3.42
C GLY A 75 17.72 -0.30 4.40
N THR A 76 18.70 -0.61 5.25
CA THR A 76 19.30 0.36 6.17
C THR A 76 20.10 1.42 5.43
N PHE A 77 20.88 1.03 4.42
CA PHE A 77 21.68 1.95 3.62
C PHE A 77 20.80 2.95 2.88
N LEU A 78 19.82 2.49 2.09
CA LEU A 78 18.93 3.38 1.34
C LEU A 78 18.07 4.25 2.27
N GLY A 79 17.49 3.67 3.33
CA GLY A 79 16.70 4.43 4.29
C GLY A 79 17.53 5.51 5.00
N THR A 80 18.80 5.22 5.30
CA THR A 80 19.72 6.20 5.89
C THR A 80 20.21 7.23 4.88
N PHE A 81 20.51 6.81 3.65
CA PHE A 81 21.03 7.63 2.56
C PHE A 81 20.02 8.72 2.15
N PHE A 82 18.78 8.33 1.85
CA PHE A 82 17.70 9.31 1.58
C PHE A 82 17.31 10.10 2.84
N GLY A 83 17.44 9.49 4.02
CA GLY A 83 17.22 10.16 5.30
C GLY A 83 18.19 11.31 5.56
N ALA A 84 19.46 11.15 5.21
CA ALA A 84 20.53 12.14 5.41
C ALA A 84 20.26 13.46 4.69
N TYR A 85 19.47 13.45 3.61
CA TYR A 85 19.03 14.65 2.90
C TYR A 85 18.13 15.59 3.69
N SER A 86 17.71 15.22 4.89
CA SER A 86 17.01 16.12 5.83
C SER A 86 17.93 16.74 6.89
N GLY A 87 19.24 16.56 6.77
CA GLY A 87 20.22 16.91 7.80
C GLY A 87 21.37 17.78 7.28
N PRO A 88 22.53 17.75 7.97
CA PRO A 88 23.72 18.49 7.56
C PRO A 88 24.19 18.16 6.13
N ASP A 89 23.88 16.93 5.67
CA ASP A 89 24.23 16.42 4.34
C ASP A 89 23.19 16.79 3.26
N GLU A 90 22.19 17.65 3.56
CA GLU A 90 21.22 18.12 2.58
C GLU A 90 21.91 18.86 1.42
N PRO A 91 21.82 18.34 0.17
CA PRO A 91 22.45 18.93 -0.99
C PRO A 91 21.81 20.28 -1.36
N PRO A 92 22.57 21.23 -1.93
CA PRO A 92 22.04 22.53 -2.32
C PRO A 92 20.82 22.48 -3.25
N SER A 93 20.74 21.45 -4.12
CA SER A 93 19.60 21.22 -5.02
C SER A 93 18.28 21.00 -4.27
N LEU A 94 18.32 20.39 -3.08
CA LEU A 94 17.14 20.03 -2.29
C LEU A 94 16.70 21.14 -1.32
N LYS A 95 17.57 22.12 -1.05
CA LYS A 95 17.27 23.30 -0.20
C LYS A 95 16.33 24.30 -0.86
N SER A 96 16.08 24.15 -2.16
CA SER A 96 15.22 25.04 -2.92
C SER A 96 13.73 24.85 -2.56
N THR A 97 12.91 25.84 -2.90
CA THR A 97 11.46 25.71 -2.85
C THR A 97 10.97 25.02 -4.11
N PHE A 98 10.11 24.03 -3.98
CA PHE A 98 9.52 23.32 -5.11
C PHE A 98 8.05 23.70 -5.26
N GLY A 99 7.57 23.70 -6.51
CA GLY A 99 6.17 24.02 -6.82
C GLY A 99 5.19 22.88 -6.51
N SER A 100 5.69 21.70 -6.16
CA SER A 100 4.90 20.56 -5.72
C SER A 100 5.78 19.51 -5.03
N LEU A 101 5.13 18.62 -4.28
CA LEU A 101 5.74 17.40 -3.75
C LEU A 101 6.40 16.57 -4.86
N TRP A 102 5.75 16.49 -6.04
CA TRP A 102 6.26 15.74 -7.19
C TRP A 102 7.64 16.22 -7.62
N LEU A 103 7.80 17.53 -7.83
CA LEU A 103 9.06 18.11 -8.28
C LEU A 103 10.18 17.92 -7.24
N ARG A 104 9.86 18.01 -5.94
CA ARG A 104 10.84 17.73 -4.89
C ARG A 104 11.28 16.26 -4.90
N MET A 105 10.34 15.35 -5.11
CA MET A 105 10.60 13.92 -5.13
C MET A 105 11.49 13.52 -6.30
N ASP A 106 11.16 14.01 -7.50
CA ASP A 106 11.98 13.84 -8.70
C ASP A 106 13.41 14.34 -8.48
N GLN A 107 13.56 15.56 -7.98
CA GLN A 107 14.86 16.14 -7.68
C GLN A 107 15.64 15.35 -6.61
N THR A 108 14.94 14.73 -5.64
CA THR A 108 15.57 13.88 -4.62
C THR A 108 16.14 12.60 -5.23
N PHE A 109 15.43 11.97 -6.16
CA PHE A 109 15.94 10.79 -6.88
C PHE A 109 17.10 11.15 -7.82
N LEU A 110 17.03 12.29 -8.51
CA LEU A 110 18.13 12.78 -9.35
C LEU A 110 19.40 13.01 -8.50
N GLN A 111 19.24 13.68 -7.35
CA GLN A 111 20.36 13.92 -6.43
C GLN A 111 20.92 12.61 -5.84
N ALA A 112 20.05 11.65 -5.53
CA ALA A 112 20.48 10.32 -5.09
C ALA A 112 21.33 9.61 -6.13
N ASN A 113 20.93 9.65 -7.40
CA ASN A 113 21.69 9.06 -8.49
C ASN A 113 23.05 9.74 -8.70
N ASP A 114 23.11 11.08 -8.61
CA ASP A 114 24.37 11.81 -8.70
C ASP A 114 25.33 11.39 -7.58
N ASP A 115 24.85 11.33 -6.34
CA ASP A 115 25.64 10.92 -5.19
C ASP A 115 26.11 9.45 -5.27
N LEU A 116 25.24 8.54 -5.73
CA LEU A 116 25.60 7.14 -5.97
C LEU A 116 26.63 7.02 -7.10
N SER A 117 26.48 7.79 -8.17
CA SER A 117 27.44 7.82 -9.29
C SER A 117 28.84 8.26 -8.85
N LEU A 118 28.93 9.23 -7.92
CA LEU A 118 30.21 9.62 -7.33
C LEU A 118 30.86 8.47 -6.54
N ILE A 119 30.07 7.72 -5.76
CA ILE A 119 30.58 6.54 -5.05
C ILE A 119 31.01 5.45 -6.04
N HIS A 120 30.23 5.21 -7.10
CA HIS A 120 30.54 4.22 -8.13
C HIS A 120 31.84 4.54 -8.89
N ALA A 121 32.10 5.83 -9.15
CA ALA A 121 33.29 6.29 -9.85
C ALA A 121 34.57 6.07 -9.04
N ASP A 122 34.53 6.30 -7.71
CA ASP A 122 35.68 6.12 -6.82
C ASP A 122 35.28 5.56 -5.44
N PRO A 123 35.02 4.23 -5.33
CA PRO A 123 34.63 3.62 -4.06
C PRO A 123 35.67 3.78 -2.95
N ALA A 124 36.95 3.98 -3.30
CA ALA A 124 38.03 4.11 -2.33
C ALA A 124 37.98 5.46 -1.61
N ALA A 125 37.69 6.56 -2.32
CA ALA A 125 37.52 7.89 -1.73
C ALA A 125 36.32 7.94 -0.77
N TYR A 126 35.27 7.17 -1.07
CA TYR A 126 34.03 7.15 -0.29
C TYR A 126 33.98 6.04 0.77
N TRP A 127 34.98 5.18 0.87
CA TRP A 127 34.98 4.00 1.74
C TRP A 127 34.60 4.27 3.20
N ASN A 128 35.14 5.36 3.76
CA ASN A 128 34.89 5.79 5.14
C ASN A 128 33.71 6.78 5.27
N LYS A 129 33.07 7.17 4.15
CA LYS A 129 31.89 8.03 4.21
C LYS A 129 30.75 7.25 4.84
N SER A 130 30.09 7.87 5.80
CA SER A 130 28.88 7.36 6.41
C SER A 130 27.77 8.38 6.27
N TYR A 131 26.63 7.90 5.80
CA TYR A 131 25.40 8.68 5.81
C TYR A 131 24.76 8.51 7.18
N THR A 132 24.20 9.60 7.73
CA THR A 132 23.50 9.55 9.01
C THR A 132 22.13 10.19 8.85
N ASN A 133 21.10 9.44 9.21
CA ASN A 133 19.73 9.94 9.15
C ASN A 133 19.42 10.70 10.44
N PRO A 134 19.23 12.03 10.39
CA PRO A 134 18.99 12.84 11.58
C PRO A 134 17.65 12.51 12.27
N LEU A 135 16.73 11.82 11.57
CA LEU A 135 15.39 11.50 12.06
C LEU A 135 15.38 10.32 13.04
N ASN A 136 16.30 9.36 12.87
CA ASN A 136 16.37 8.16 13.70
C ASN A 136 17.78 7.85 14.22
N GLN A 137 18.78 8.67 13.88
CA GLN A 137 20.18 8.54 14.29
C GLN A 137 20.87 7.25 13.82
N HIS A 138 20.28 6.55 12.85
CA HIS A 138 20.96 5.43 12.20
C HIS A 138 22.00 5.94 11.21
N SER A 139 23.11 5.22 11.13
CA SER A 139 24.22 5.50 10.23
C SER A 139 24.52 4.28 9.37
N ALA A 140 24.82 4.53 8.09
CA ALA A 140 25.20 3.49 7.14
C ALA A 140 26.49 3.90 6.42
N PRO A 141 27.63 3.24 6.70
CA PRO A 141 28.87 3.50 6.00
C PRO A 141 28.85 2.86 4.61
N VAL A 142 29.48 3.49 3.62
CA VAL A 142 29.64 2.93 2.26
C VAL A 142 30.33 1.57 2.29
N SER A 143 31.30 1.38 3.20
CA SER A 143 31.98 0.11 3.41
C SER A 143 31.06 -1.07 3.78
N SER A 144 29.84 -0.82 4.28
CA SER A 144 28.85 -1.89 4.52
C SER A 144 28.40 -2.60 3.24
N LEU A 145 28.55 -1.96 2.09
CA LEU A 145 28.23 -2.51 0.77
C LEU A 145 29.40 -3.31 0.16
N GLY A 146 30.53 -3.42 0.87
CA GLY A 146 31.75 -4.05 0.36
C GLY A 146 31.97 -5.49 0.78
N ASP A 147 31.07 -6.11 1.56
CA ASP A 147 31.18 -7.53 1.91
C ASP A 147 30.87 -8.41 0.68
N PRO A 148 31.80 -9.26 0.19
CA PRO A 148 31.56 -10.14 -0.96
C PRO A 148 30.39 -11.14 -0.79
N LYS A 149 29.87 -11.31 0.44
CA LYS A 149 28.69 -12.13 0.71
C LYS A 149 27.37 -11.36 0.60
N VAL A 150 27.43 -10.06 0.34
CA VAL A 150 26.31 -9.13 0.29
C VAL A 150 26.24 -8.56 -1.10
N THR A 151 25.24 -9.02 -1.86
CA THR A 151 25.02 -8.56 -3.23
C THR A 151 23.55 -8.19 -3.40
N LEU A 152 23.30 -6.94 -3.79
CA LEU A 152 21.96 -6.53 -4.20
C LEU A 152 21.66 -7.25 -5.51
N PRO A 153 20.52 -7.97 -5.63
CA PRO A 153 20.15 -8.60 -6.89
C PRO A 153 20.20 -7.59 -8.05
N ALA A 154 20.84 -7.97 -9.15
CA ALA A 154 20.89 -7.14 -10.36
C ALA A 154 19.52 -7.08 -11.03
N LYS A 155 19.28 -6.08 -11.89
CA LYS A 155 18.01 -5.90 -12.61
C LYS A 155 17.52 -7.13 -13.39
N SER A 156 18.44 -7.99 -13.82
CA SER A 156 18.11 -9.25 -14.52
C SER A 156 17.71 -10.41 -13.59
N ASP A 157 17.90 -10.30 -12.28
CA ASP A 157 17.53 -11.32 -11.30
C ASP A 157 16.04 -11.18 -10.93
N PRO A 158 15.24 -12.27 -10.95
CA PRO A 158 13.84 -12.23 -10.51
C PRO A 158 13.60 -11.67 -9.10
N LYS A 159 14.60 -11.73 -8.20
CA LYS A 159 14.53 -11.10 -6.87
C LYS A 159 14.50 -9.59 -6.94
N PHE A 160 15.06 -8.96 -7.98
CA PHE A 160 14.98 -7.52 -8.17
C PHE A 160 13.53 -7.06 -8.25
N GLN A 161 12.68 -7.77 -9.01
CA GLN A 161 11.25 -7.47 -9.08
C GLN A 161 10.57 -7.56 -7.71
N LYS A 162 10.92 -8.57 -6.90
CA LYS A 162 10.38 -8.69 -5.54
C LYS A 162 10.76 -7.50 -4.64
N ILE A 163 11.96 -6.95 -4.83
CA ILE A 163 12.43 -5.77 -4.10
C ILE A 163 11.63 -4.54 -4.55
N THR A 164 11.48 -4.33 -5.85
CA THR A 164 10.73 -3.19 -6.40
C THR A 164 9.26 -3.26 -5.99
N ASP A 165 8.62 -4.42 -6.08
CA ASP A 165 7.23 -4.62 -5.66
C ASP A 165 7.04 -4.30 -4.18
N ALA A 166 7.96 -4.75 -3.32
CA ALA A 166 7.90 -4.45 -1.89
C ALA A 166 8.00 -2.95 -1.63
N ILE A 167 8.91 -2.26 -2.33
CA ILE A 167 9.08 -0.80 -2.23
C ILE A 167 7.81 -0.08 -2.71
N ILE A 168 7.27 -0.42 -3.89
CA ILE A 168 6.09 0.22 -4.45
C ILE A 168 4.85 -0.02 -3.58
N ASN A 169 4.63 -1.24 -3.11
CA ASN A 169 3.55 -1.54 -2.17
C ASN A 169 3.70 -0.76 -0.85
N LYS A 170 4.93 -0.63 -0.35
CA LYS A 170 5.21 0.17 0.84
C LYS A 170 4.98 1.67 0.59
N SER A 171 5.29 2.17 -0.60
CA SER A 171 5.00 3.56 -1.00
C SER A 171 3.51 3.84 -1.05
N TRP A 172 2.69 2.94 -1.62
CA TRP A 172 1.22 3.05 -1.58
C TRP A 172 0.70 3.15 -0.14
N TYR A 173 1.20 2.28 0.74
CA TYR A 173 0.86 2.29 2.15
C TYR A 173 1.25 3.61 2.84
N GLU A 174 2.51 4.04 2.70
CA GLU A 174 3.02 5.22 3.40
C GLU A 174 2.39 6.51 2.89
N THR A 175 2.24 6.68 1.56
CA THR A 175 1.57 7.85 0.97
C THR A 175 0.11 7.92 1.44
N THR A 176 -0.60 6.80 1.48
CA THR A 176 -1.99 6.78 1.96
C THR A 176 -2.06 7.16 3.43
N ARG A 177 -1.20 6.56 4.26
CA ARG A 177 -1.14 6.78 5.71
C ARG A 177 -0.94 8.25 6.07
N ILE A 178 -0.04 8.95 5.37
CA ILE A 178 0.27 10.36 5.67
C ILE A 178 -0.79 11.33 5.13
N THR A 179 -1.48 10.97 4.04
CA THR A 179 -2.37 11.88 3.32
C THR A 179 -3.84 11.75 3.75
N ILE A 180 -4.30 10.57 4.13
CA ILE A 180 -5.74 10.31 4.42
C ILE A 180 -6.31 11.24 5.51
N GLY A 181 -5.53 11.56 6.54
CA GLY A 181 -5.94 12.41 7.65
C GLY A 181 -6.15 13.89 7.30
N GLN A 182 -5.75 14.33 6.10
CA GLN A 182 -5.95 15.71 5.65
C GLN A 182 -7.42 16.01 5.29
N LYS A 183 -8.21 14.98 4.95
CA LYS A 183 -9.63 15.10 4.56
C LYS A 183 -10.56 14.23 5.38
N PHE A 184 -10.08 13.07 5.80
CA PHE A 184 -10.87 12.14 6.59
C PHE A 184 -10.56 12.27 8.07
N HIS A 185 -11.60 12.06 8.88
CA HIS A 185 -11.53 11.89 10.31
C HIS A 185 -12.32 10.64 10.71
N ILE A 186 -12.01 10.10 11.87
CA ILE A 186 -12.74 9.01 12.51
C ILE A 186 -13.83 9.61 13.37
N ALA A 187 -15.04 9.12 13.22
CA ALA A 187 -16.20 9.56 13.99
C ALA A 187 -16.99 8.37 14.54
N LEU A 188 -17.66 8.58 15.67
CA LEU A 188 -18.65 7.62 16.18
C LEU A 188 -19.83 7.54 15.20
N VAL A 189 -20.16 6.33 14.76
CA VAL A 189 -21.40 6.06 14.03
C VAL A 189 -22.49 6.01 15.08
N THR A 190 -23.28 7.08 15.18
CA THR A 190 -24.38 7.18 16.14
C THR A 190 -25.39 6.05 15.90
N THR A 191 -25.36 5.03 16.75
CA THR A 191 -26.41 4.03 16.83
C THR A 191 -27.44 4.48 17.86
N GLN A 192 -28.71 4.18 17.62
CA GLN A 192 -29.74 4.18 18.67
C GLN A 192 -29.89 2.73 19.14
N PRO A 193 -29.63 2.41 20.42
CA PRO A 193 -29.18 3.28 21.51
C PRO A 193 -27.70 3.71 21.42
N ALA A 194 -27.35 4.81 22.09
CA ALA A 194 -26.03 5.45 22.04
C ALA A 194 -24.86 4.53 22.45
N THR A 195 -25.14 3.48 23.22
CA THR A 195 -24.22 2.38 23.53
C THR A 195 -24.93 1.05 23.26
N PRO A 196 -24.72 0.43 22.09
CA PRO A 196 -25.42 -0.79 21.73
C PRO A 196 -24.88 -2.00 22.51
N PHE A 197 -25.77 -2.96 22.78
CA PHE A 197 -25.53 -4.14 23.61
C PHE A 197 -26.21 -5.36 23.01
N LEU A 198 -25.46 -6.47 22.85
CA LEU A 198 -25.96 -7.75 22.34
C LEU A 198 -26.02 -8.76 23.49
N THR A 199 -27.23 -9.08 23.94
CA THR A 199 -27.46 -9.97 25.08
C THR A 199 -27.21 -11.43 24.71
N GLY A 200 -26.44 -12.14 25.55
CA GLY A 200 -26.19 -13.57 25.43
C GLY A 200 -25.33 -13.97 24.23
N GLU A 201 -24.72 -13.00 23.53
CA GLU A 201 -23.85 -13.28 22.40
C GLU A 201 -22.41 -13.63 22.83
N THR A 202 -21.85 -14.61 22.13
CA THR A 202 -20.44 -14.97 22.19
C THR A 202 -19.58 -14.07 21.29
N ASP A 203 -18.27 -14.04 21.53
CA ASP A 203 -17.30 -13.33 20.69
C ASP A 203 -17.37 -13.74 19.21
N ALA A 204 -17.65 -15.01 18.92
CA ALA A 204 -17.79 -15.49 17.55
C ALA A 204 -19.08 -14.98 16.87
N GLN A 205 -20.18 -14.89 17.61
CA GLN A 205 -21.43 -14.32 17.11
C GLN A 205 -21.28 -12.81 16.86
N PHE A 206 -20.59 -12.11 17.76
CA PHE A 206 -20.27 -10.70 17.56
C PHE A 206 -19.37 -10.48 16.34
N ALA A 207 -18.36 -11.34 16.13
CA ALA A 207 -17.50 -11.26 14.94
C ALA A 207 -18.31 -11.42 13.65
N GLN A 208 -19.26 -12.34 13.60
CA GLN A 208 -20.16 -12.51 12.46
C GLN A 208 -21.06 -11.27 12.27
N PHE A 209 -21.69 -10.79 13.34
CA PHE A 209 -22.52 -9.58 13.32
C PHE A 209 -21.74 -8.36 12.80
N GLY A 210 -20.51 -8.19 13.28
CA GLY A 210 -19.61 -7.12 12.87
C GLY A 210 -19.21 -7.24 11.40
N ALA A 211 -18.84 -8.44 10.94
CA ALA A 211 -18.52 -8.70 9.53
C ALA A 211 -19.70 -8.39 8.60
N ASP A 212 -20.91 -8.85 8.94
CA ASP A 212 -22.13 -8.58 8.18
C ASP A 212 -22.46 -7.08 8.15
N SER A 213 -22.22 -6.39 9.26
CA SER A 213 -22.42 -4.95 9.38
C SER A 213 -21.42 -4.17 8.54
N ILE A 214 -20.15 -4.58 8.50
CA ILE A 214 -19.11 -3.99 7.64
C ILE A 214 -19.46 -4.19 6.17
N GLY A 215 -20.02 -5.34 5.78
CA GLY A 215 -20.50 -5.58 4.42
C GLY A 215 -21.55 -4.58 3.94
N LYS A 216 -22.32 -3.98 4.87
CA LYS A 216 -23.34 -2.95 4.58
C LYS A 216 -22.81 -1.53 4.76
N LYS A 217 -21.90 -1.33 5.70
CA LYS A 217 -21.30 -0.04 6.07
C LYS A 217 -19.79 -0.17 6.00
N THR A 218 -19.26 -0.20 4.77
CA THR A 218 -17.85 -0.51 4.47
C THR A 218 -16.85 0.46 5.11
N TYR A 219 -17.28 1.64 5.53
CA TYR A 219 -16.49 2.62 6.26
C TYR A 219 -16.28 2.31 7.74
N SER A 220 -16.78 1.18 8.24
CA SER A 220 -16.93 0.95 9.69
C SER A 220 -15.77 0.24 10.37
N TYR A 221 -15.66 0.48 11.66
CA TYR A 221 -14.79 -0.22 12.60
C TYR A 221 -15.52 -0.42 13.93
N PHE A 222 -15.32 -1.56 14.59
CA PHE A 222 -15.99 -1.89 15.84
C PHE A 222 -15.01 -1.97 17.01
N ALA A 223 -15.35 -1.39 18.16
CA ALA A 223 -14.75 -1.74 19.45
C ALA A 223 -15.80 -2.47 20.29
N SER A 224 -15.41 -3.45 21.08
CA SER A 224 -16.37 -4.16 21.94
C SER A 224 -15.77 -4.65 23.26
N ARG A 225 -16.62 -4.97 24.22
CA ARG A 225 -16.24 -5.61 25.48
C ARG A 225 -17.39 -6.46 25.97
N HIS A 226 -17.04 -7.48 26.74
CA HIS A 226 -18.02 -8.13 27.59
C HIS A 226 -18.49 -7.15 28.67
N ALA A 227 -19.79 -7.05 28.88
CA ALA A 227 -20.37 -6.13 29.83
C ALA A 227 -21.65 -6.70 30.44
N PHE A 228 -21.95 -6.26 31.66
CA PHE A 228 -23.19 -6.57 32.36
C PHE A 228 -24.02 -5.29 32.45
N THR A 229 -25.29 -5.39 32.08
CA THR A 229 -26.26 -4.29 32.17
C THR A 229 -27.57 -4.78 32.76
N THR A 230 -28.61 -3.96 32.81
CA THR A 230 -29.96 -4.37 33.21
C THR A 230 -30.98 -3.99 32.14
N ASN A 231 -32.04 -4.81 32.00
CA ASN A 231 -33.17 -4.48 31.14
C ASN A 231 -34.11 -3.44 31.82
N CYS A 232 -35.21 -3.06 31.15
CA CYS A 232 -36.20 -2.13 31.70
C CYS A 232 -36.91 -2.65 32.98
N CYS A 233 -36.82 -3.95 33.25
CA CYS A 233 -37.34 -4.63 34.43
C CYS A 233 -36.30 -4.84 35.55
N LYS A 234 -35.06 -4.34 35.36
CA LYS A 234 -33.89 -4.51 36.25
C LYS A 234 -33.32 -5.94 36.30
N ASP A 235 -33.69 -6.81 35.37
CA ASP A 235 -33.05 -8.11 35.26
C ASP A 235 -31.63 -7.95 34.71
N PRO A 236 -30.63 -8.65 35.27
CA PRO A 236 -29.27 -8.60 34.77
C PRO A 236 -29.20 -9.17 33.35
N LEU A 237 -28.55 -8.44 32.47
CA LEU A 237 -28.21 -8.86 31.12
C LEU A 237 -26.69 -9.03 31.04
N ASP A 238 -26.28 -10.16 30.49
CA ASP A 238 -24.90 -10.47 30.15
C ASP A 238 -24.72 -10.46 28.63
N GLY A 239 -23.58 -10.03 28.13
CA GLY A 239 -23.33 -9.97 26.69
C GLY A 239 -22.27 -8.96 26.28
N ILE A 240 -22.36 -8.53 25.02
CA ILE A 240 -21.32 -7.73 24.35
C ILE A 240 -21.80 -6.30 24.15
N GLN A 241 -21.16 -5.36 24.85
CA GLN A 241 -21.29 -3.94 24.57
C GLN A 241 -20.33 -3.57 23.45
N TYR A 242 -20.79 -2.82 22.46
CA TYR A 242 -19.93 -2.39 21.35
C TYR A 242 -20.10 -0.91 21.03
N SER A 243 -19.22 -0.39 20.19
CA SER A 243 -19.36 0.92 19.55
C SER A 243 -18.83 0.85 18.13
N GLN A 244 -19.54 1.51 17.23
CA GLN A 244 -19.20 1.56 15.82
C GLN A 244 -18.57 2.91 15.53
N PHE A 245 -17.39 2.89 14.93
CA PHE A 245 -16.66 4.05 14.43
C PHE A 245 -16.63 3.98 12.91
N GLY A 246 -16.38 5.11 12.26
CA GLY A 246 -16.33 5.16 10.81
C GLY A 246 -15.44 6.25 10.28
N LEU A 247 -14.89 6.01 9.08
CA LEU A 247 -14.12 6.99 8.33
C LEU A 247 -15.08 7.97 7.65
N ARG A 248 -14.86 9.28 7.84
CA ARG A 248 -15.82 10.32 7.46
C ARG A 248 -15.13 11.60 6.98
N THR A 249 -15.79 12.31 6.07
CA THR A 249 -15.50 13.71 5.68
C THR A 249 -16.56 14.65 6.28
N SER A 250 -16.38 15.96 6.15
CA SER A 250 -17.43 16.95 6.47
C SER A 250 -18.76 16.66 5.77
N ASN A 251 -18.72 16.07 4.57
CA ASN A 251 -19.88 15.85 3.71
C ASN A 251 -20.55 14.47 3.90
N GLY A 252 -19.94 13.55 4.66
CA GLY A 252 -20.50 12.21 4.86
C GLY A 252 -19.46 11.13 5.05
N TRP A 253 -19.94 9.90 5.27
CA TRP A 253 -19.10 8.71 5.43
C TRP A 253 -18.29 8.41 4.17
N ALA A 254 -17.14 7.74 4.35
CA ALA A 254 -16.32 7.27 3.24
C ALA A 254 -17.14 6.40 2.28
N ALA A 255 -16.99 6.66 0.99
CA ALA A 255 -17.70 5.93 -0.06
C ALA A 255 -17.25 4.45 -0.11
N PRO A 256 -18.12 3.53 -0.55
CA PRO A 256 -17.77 2.12 -0.67
C PRO A 256 -16.53 1.84 -1.51
N ASP A 257 -16.34 2.55 -2.62
CA ASP A 257 -15.19 2.33 -3.51
C ASP A 257 -13.87 2.72 -2.84
N LEU A 258 -13.83 3.86 -2.14
CA LEU A 258 -12.68 4.24 -1.33
C LEU A 258 -12.38 3.19 -0.25
N CYS A 259 -13.43 2.67 0.42
CA CYS A 259 -13.26 1.64 1.44
C CYS A 259 -12.77 0.31 0.84
N ALA A 260 -13.21 -0.03 -0.37
CA ALA A 260 -12.75 -1.21 -1.09
C ALA A 260 -11.27 -1.05 -1.46
N TRP A 261 -10.85 0.11 -1.97
CA TRP A 261 -9.45 0.41 -2.25
C TRP A 261 -8.59 0.37 -0.98
N LEU A 262 -9.07 0.94 0.12
CA LEU A 262 -8.29 1.10 1.35
C LEU A 262 -8.14 -0.18 2.18
N PHE A 263 -9.22 -0.93 2.40
CA PHE A 263 -9.26 -1.97 3.43
C PHE A 263 -8.98 -3.37 2.89
N ARG A 264 -8.08 -4.09 3.58
CA ARG A 264 -7.76 -5.49 3.25
C ARG A 264 -8.69 -6.50 3.88
N ASP A 265 -9.27 -6.15 5.02
CA ASP A 265 -9.94 -7.10 5.89
C ASP A 265 -11.33 -6.62 6.34
N ASN A 266 -12.05 -7.54 6.97
CA ASN A 266 -13.29 -7.25 7.66
C ASN A 266 -13.08 -7.00 9.17
N GLN A 267 -11.86 -6.68 9.63
CA GLN A 267 -11.47 -6.52 11.04
C GLN A 267 -11.47 -7.82 11.88
N PHE A 268 -12.31 -8.80 11.56
CA PHE A 268 -12.49 -10.03 12.34
C PHE A 268 -11.63 -11.19 11.81
N GLY A 269 -10.40 -10.88 11.38
CA GLY A 269 -9.42 -11.90 11.00
C GLY A 269 -9.66 -12.52 9.62
N THR A 270 -10.53 -11.96 8.78
CA THR A 270 -10.72 -12.43 7.39
C THR A 270 -10.22 -11.39 6.40
N VAL A 271 -9.30 -11.80 5.50
CA VAL A 271 -8.93 -10.98 4.35
C VAL A 271 -10.08 -11.00 3.35
N THR A 272 -10.66 -9.83 3.10
CA THR A 272 -11.78 -9.64 2.15
C THR A 272 -11.35 -8.92 0.88
N ASN A 273 -10.16 -8.31 0.88
CA ASN A 273 -9.54 -7.72 -0.29
C ASN A 273 -8.01 -7.83 -0.15
N PRO A 274 -7.33 -8.68 -0.92
CA PRO A 274 -5.90 -8.89 -0.74
C PRO A 274 -5.10 -7.68 -1.26
N LEU A 275 -5.70 -6.90 -2.17
CA LEU A 275 -5.16 -5.72 -2.83
C LEU A 275 -5.44 -4.42 -2.08
N GLY A 276 -6.15 -4.49 -0.95
CA GLY A 276 -6.36 -3.31 -0.11
C GLY A 276 -5.03 -2.76 0.42
N ILE A 277 -4.97 -1.47 0.69
CA ILE A 277 -3.74 -0.82 1.19
C ILE A 277 -3.37 -1.30 2.60
N ALA A 278 -4.35 -1.43 3.50
CA ALA A 278 -4.09 -1.74 4.89
C ALA A 278 -5.25 -2.45 5.59
N ASN A 279 -4.97 -3.07 6.72
CA ASN A 279 -6.02 -3.62 7.57
C ASN A 279 -6.75 -2.50 8.29
N ARG A 280 -8.03 -2.70 8.59
CA ARG A 280 -8.86 -1.73 9.31
C ARG A 280 -8.23 -1.35 10.65
N PHE A 281 -7.68 -2.33 11.37
CA PHE A 281 -7.00 -2.06 12.63
C PHE A 281 -5.90 -0.98 12.49
N GLU A 282 -5.07 -1.07 11.46
CA GLU A 282 -3.98 -0.12 11.22
C GLU A 282 -4.54 1.28 10.93
N VAL A 283 -5.49 1.38 9.99
CA VAL A 283 -6.14 2.64 9.61
C VAL A 283 -6.80 3.33 10.80
N PHE A 284 -7.56 2.59 11.60
CA PHE A 284 -8.36 3.17 12.67
C PHE A 284 -7.60 3.43 13.97
N THR A 285 -6.45 2.78 14.19
CA THR A 285 -5.77 2.82 15.49
C THR A 285 -4.31 3.27 15.44
N GLN A 286 -3.63 3.07 14.30
CA GLN A 286 -2.19 3.31 14.18
C GLN A 286 -1.84 4.50 13.29
N TRP A 287 -2.69 4.81 12.30
CA TRP A 287 -2.43 5.86 11.31
C TRP A 287 -2.61 7.28 11.83
N LYS A 288 -3.06 7.45 13.09
CA LYS A 288 -3.22 8.76 13.75
C LYS A 288 -4.13 9.73 12.98
N ILE A 289 -5.13 9.20 12.29
CA ILE A 289 -6.18 9.98 11.64
C ILE A 289 -6.92 10.79 12.72
N PRO A 290 -7.29 12.08 12.49
CA PRO A 290 -8.05 12.84 13.47
C PRO A 290 -9.28 12.05 13.99
N GLY A 291 -9.46 11.94 15.30
CA GLY A 291 -10.51 11.11 15.92
C GLY A 291 -10.10 9.68 16.28
N THR A 292 -8.86 9.25 16.00
CA THR A 292 -8.32 7.95 16.44
C THR A 292 -8.41 7.76 17.96
N ASP A 293 -8.24 8.85 18.71
CA ASP A 293 -8.34 8.89 20.17
C ASP A 293 -9.72 8.50 20.69
N LEU A 294 -10.80 8.69 19.91
CA LEU A 294 -12.14 8.22 20.27
C LEU A 294 -12.19 6.70 20.42
N ILE A 295 -11.40 5.98 19.62
CA ILE A 295 -11.31 4.52 19.66
C ILE A 295 -10.39 4.10 20.80
N LEU A 296 -9.20 4.73 20.90
CA LEU A 296 -8.20 4.36 21.90
C LEU A 296 -8.66 4.64 23.34
N ASN A 297 -9.54 5.63 23.53
CA ASN A 297 -10.14 5.95 24.83
C ASN A 297 -11.43 5.17 25.11
N TRP A 298 -11.89 4.32 24.17
CA TRP A 298 -13.09 3.54 24.38
C TRP A 298 -12.84 2.42 25.42
N PRO A 299 -13.73 2.22 26.40
CA PRO A 299 -13.41 1.47 27.62
C PRO A 299 -13.47 -0.06 27.48
N GLY A 300 -13.12 -0.60 26.32
CA GLY A 300 -13.12 -2.03 26.03
C GLY A 300 -12.07 -2.44 25.01
N SER A 301 -12.14 -3.67 24.50
CA SER A 301 -11.12 -4.17 23.59
C SER A 301 -11.31 -3.64 22.17
N VAL A 302 -10.19 -3.19 21.62
CA VAL A 302 -10.03 -2.92 20.20
C VAL A 302 -9.72 -4.27 19.55
N TRP A 303 -10.62 -4.76 18.70
CA TRP A 303 -10.43 -6.06 18.06
C TRP A 303 -9.21 -6.03 17.13
N SER A 304 -8.27 -6.92 17.39
CA SER A 304 -7.11 -7.19 16.55
C SER A 304 -6.97 -8.70 16.38
N ALA A 305 -7.79 -9.27 15.50
CA ALA A 305 -7.48 -10.59 14.98
C ALA A 305 -6.51 -10.39 13.82
N ALA A 306 -5.30 -10.97 13.92
CA ALA A 306 -4.41 -11.02 12.76
C ALA A 306 -5.18 -11.62 11.58
N PRO A 307 -5.24 -10.98 10.40
CA PRO A 307 -5.94 -11.54 9.26
C PRO A 307 -5.43 -12.95 8.99
N ALA A 308 -6.34 -13.90 8.76
CA ALA A 308 -5.98 -15.20 8.24
C ALA A 308 -5.14 -14.97 6.98
N VAL A 309 -3.93 -15.52 6.97
CA VAL A 309 -3.03 -15.48 5.81
C VAL A 309 -3.83 -15.97 4.60
N LEU A 310 -3.90 -15.18 3.53
CA LEU A 310 -4.46 -15.63 2.25
C LEU A 310 -3.88 -17.00 1.94
N SER A 311 -4.71 -17.92 1.44
CA SER A 311 -4.20 -19.24 1.07
C SER A 311 -2.99 -19.04 0.13
N PRO A 312 -1.92 -19.84 0.23
CA PRO A 312 -0.78 -19.72 -0.68
C PRO A 312 -1.19 -19.68 -2.15
N GLN A 313 -2.28 -20.38 -2.48
CA GLN A 313 -2.90 -20.41 -3.80
C GLN A 313 -3.53 -19.07 -4.20
N ASP A 314 -4.27 -18.40 -3.31
CA ASP A 314 -4.83 -17.06 -3.59
C ASP A 314 -3.73 -15.99 -3.71
N GLN A 315 -2.64 -16.13 -2.96
CA GLN A 315 -1.47 -15.24 -3.10
C GLN A 315 -0.79 -15.43 -4.46
N GLU A 316 -0.63 -16.68 -4.89
CA GLU A 316 -0.06 -17.03 -6.19
C GLU A 316 -0.94 -16.52 -7.33
N HIS A 317 -2.26 -16.69 -7.25
CA HIS A 317 -3.20 -16.16 -8.24
C HIS A 317 -3.15 -14.61 -8.29
N ALA A 318 -3.04 -13.94 -7.14
CA ALA A 318 -2.93 -12.48 -7.08
C ALA A 318 -1.64 -11.97 -7.71
N GLN A 319 -0.52 -12.65 -7.47
CA GLN A 319 0.76 -12.34 -8.09
C GLN A 319 0.72 -12.59 -9.61
N ALA A 320 0.17 -13.72 -10.05
CA ALA A 320 0.05 -14.05 -11.47
C ALA A 320 -0.85 -13.05 -12.22
N TRP A 321 -1.95 -12.62 -11.59
CA TRP A 321 -2.85 -11.61 -12.12
C TRP A 321 -2.19 -10.23 -12.25
N ASN A 322 -1.45 -9.78 -11.23
CA ASN A 322 -0.70 -8.53 -11.29
C ASN A 322 0.40 -8.57 -12.35
N HIS A 323 1.15 -9.67 -12.43
CA HIS A 323 2.20 -9.85 -13.43
C HIS A 323 1.67 -9.76 -14.87
N LEU A 324 0.46 -10.31 -15.11
CA LEU A 324 -0.22 -10.17 -16.39
C LEU A 324 -0.53 -8.71 -16.73
N LEU A 325 -1.00 -7.93 -15.74
CA LEU A 325 -1.36 -6.52 -15.89
C LEU A 325 -0.13 -5.59 -16.01
N GLU A 326 1.02 -5.99 -15.47
CA GLU A 326 2.31 -5.30 -15.65
C GLU A 326 2.86 -5.48 -17.06
N GLY A 327 2.76 -6.70 -17.62
CA GLY A 327 3.24 -7.01 -18.96
C GLY A 327 2.27 -6.67 -20.09
N THR A 328 0.99 -6.47 -19.78
CA THR A 328 -0.07 -6.22 -20.76
C THR A 328 -1.03 -5.14 -20.25
N SER A 329 -1.21 -4.06 -21.03
CA SER A 329 -2.15 -3.01 -20.63
C SER A 329 -3.58 -3.55 -20.53
N ARG A 330 -4.35 -3.03 -19.58
CA ARG A 330 -5.77 -3.35 -19.40
C ARG A 330 -6.56 -3.26 -20.71
N GLN A 331 -6.33 -2.22 -21.52
CA GLN A 331 -6.98 -2.03 -22.81
C GLN A 331 -6.72 -3.19 -23.77
N GLU A 332 -5.53 -3.76 -23.76
CA GLU A 332 -5.17 -4.85 -24.67
C GLU A 332 -5.84 -6.17 -24.24
N LEU A 333 -5.92 -6.42 -22.92
CA LEU A 333 -6.72 -7.52 -22.37
C LEU A 333 -8.21 -7.36 -22.73
N GLU A 334 -8.78 -6.17 -22.54
CA GLU A 334 -10.18 -5.89 -22.91
C GLU A 334 -10.42 -6.08 -24.41
N LYS A 335 -9.55 -5.56 -25.28
CA LYS A 335 -9.65 -5.77 -26.73
C LYS A 335 -9.61 -7.24 -27.09
N ARG A 336 -8.73 -8.02 -26.47
CA ARG A 336 -8.63 -9.48 -26.68
C ARG A 336 -9.92 -10.19 -26.29
N LEU A 337 -10.44 -9.90 -25.10
CA LEU A 337 -11.70 -10.49 -24.61
C LEU A 337 -12.90 -10.09 -25.48
N ILE A 338 -13.00 -8.82 -25.89
CA ILE A 338 -14.07 -8.32 -26.77
C ILE A 338 -13.98 -8.97 -28.15
N ARG A 339 -12.79 -9.07 -28.75
CA ARG A 339 -12.61 -9.75 -30.04
C ARG A 339 -13.07 -11.19 -29.97
N LYS A 340 -12.70 -11.92 -28.90
CA LYS A 340 -13.12 -13.30 -28.72
C LYS A 340 -14.63 -13.41 -28.45
N PHE A 341 -15.21 -12.48 -27.69
CA PHE A 341 -16.65 -12.40 -27.45
C PHE A 341 -17.47 -12.34 -28.76
N TYR A 342 -17.01 -11.60 -29.77
CA TYR A 342 -17.70 -11.53 -31.06
C TYR A 342 -17.35 -12.68 -32.01
N ALA A 343 -16.17 -13.29 -31.88
CA ALA A 343 -15.71 -14.38 -32.74
C ALA A 343 -16.20 -15.77 -32.30
N ASP A 344 -16.45 -15.97 -31.00
CA ASP A 344 -16.78 -17.26 -30.40
C ASP A 344 -18.08 -17.20 -29.56
N PRO A 345 -19.21 -17.70 -30.09
CA PRO A 345 -20.49 -17.73 -29.38
C PRO A 345 -20.52 -18.60 -28.13
N ALA A 346 -19.62 -19.59 -28.00
CA ALA A 346 -19.52 -20.38 -26.77
C ALA A 346 -18.83 -19.58 -25.68
N PHE A 347 -17.72 -18.90 -26.02
CA PHE A 347 -17.05 -17.97 -25.13
C PHE A 347 -17.95 -16.81 -24.72
N ALA A 348 -18.72 -16.23 -25.64
CA ALA A 348 -19.65 -15.15 -25.34
C ALA A 348 -20.68 -15.51 -24.25
N ARG A 349 -21.21 -16.74 -24.32
CA ARG A 349 -22.14 -17.26 -23.30
C ARG A 349 -21.44 -17.49 -21.97
N ALA A 350 -20.27 -18.12 -21.99
CA ALA A 350 -19.48 -18.35 -20.80
C ALA A 350 -19.07 -17.06 -20.10
N LEU A 351 -18.67 -16.03 -20.86
CA LEU A 351 -18.28 -14.73 -20.32
C LEU A 351 -19.45 -14.02 -19.62
N ILE A 352 -20.70 -14.22 -20.09
CA ILE A 352 -21.88 -13.63 -19.45
C ILE A 352 -22.30 -14.41 -18.19
N SER A 353 -22.21 -15.75 -18.22
CA SER A 353 -22.70 -16.59 -17.12
C SER A 353 -21.69 -16.83 -16.00
N GLU A 354 -20.41 -16.96 -16.36
CA GLU A 354 -19.30 -17.28 -15.45
C GLU A 354 -18.05 -16.48 -15.85
N PRO A 355 -18.10 -15.14 -15.69
CA PRO A 355 -17.10 -14.23 -16.26
C PRO A 355 -15.68 -14.53 -15.77
N GLU A 356 -15.50 -14.78 -14.48
CA GLU A 356 -14.18 -15.07 -13.91
C GLU A 356 -13.57 -16.33 -14.53
N LYS A 357 -14.35 -17.41 -14.68
CA LYS A 357 -13.86 -18.67 -15.27
C LYS A 357 -13.55 -18.51 -16.76
N ALA A 358 -14.40 -17.78 -17.49
CA ALA A 358 -14.21 -17.55 -18.92
C ALA A 358 -12.93 -16.73 -19.17
N ILE A 359 -12.69 -15.70 -18.36
CA ILE A 359 -11.48 -14.88 -18.45
C ILE A 359 -10.24 -15.68 -18.05
N ALA A 360 -10.31 -16.45 -16.96
CA ALA A 360 -9.19 -17.28 -16.53
C ALA A 360 -8.75 -18.27 -17.61
N ALA A 361 -9.72 -18.95 -18.23
CA ALA A 361 -9.48 -19.89 -19.32
C ALA A 361 -8.89 -19.21 -20.57
N GLU A 362 -9.26 -17.96 -20.85
CA GLU A 362 -8.73 -17.21 -22.01
C GLU A 362 -7.33 -16.65 -21.76
N LEU A 363 -7.09 -16.12 -20.56
CA LEU A 363 -5.84 -15.44 -20.23
C LEU A 363 -4.78 -16.40 -19.70
N GLY A 364 -5.16 -17.63 -19.35
CA GLY A 364 -4.26 -18.64 -18.79
C GLY A 364 -3.81 -18.32 -17.37
N VAL A 365 -4.53 -17.43 -16.69
CA VAL A 365 -4.25 -16.98 -15.31
C VAL A 365 -5.54 -17.10 -14.52
N GLU A 366 -5.51 -17.87 -13.43
CA GLU A 366 -6.64 -17.97 -12.51
C GLU A 366 -6.84 -16.62 -11.81
N LEU A 367 -8.08 -16.14 -11.79
CA LEU A 367 -8.39 -14.91 -11.09
C LEU A 367 -8.35 -15.18 -9.58
N PRO A 368 -7.79 -14.25 -8.77
CA PRO A 368 -7.89 -14.34 -7.32
C PRO A 368 -9.36 -14.40 -6.91
N SER A 369 -9.68 -15.20 -5.89
CA SER A 369 -11.06 -15.37 -5.38
C SER A 369 -11.74 -14.06 -4.96
N LEU A 370 -10.95 -13.01 -4.76
CA LEU A 370 -11.37 -11.68 -4.32
C LEU A 370 -11.51 -10.68 -5.48
N VAL A 371 -11.09 -11.03 -6.71
CA VAL A 371 -11.37 -10.24 -7.92
C VAL A 371 -12.77 -10.58 -8.40
N LYS A 372 -13.64 -9.57 -8.47
CA LYS A 372 -14.98 -9.70 -9.02
C LYS A 372 -15.01 -9.15 -10.44
N VAL A 373 -15.66 -9.88 -11.35
CA VAL A 373 -15.84 -9.42 -12.72
C VAL A 373 -17.33 -9.25 -13.00
N GLU A 374 -17.70 -8.05 -13.42
CA GLU A 374 -19.04 -7.77 -13.93
C GLU A 374 -18.97 -7.52 -15.44
N VAL A 375 -19.79 -8.25 -16.21
CA VAL A 375 -19.87 -8.10 -17.67
C VAL A 375 -21.10 -7.27 -18.02
N LEU A 376 -20.86 -6.01 -18.38
CA LEU A 376 -21.88 -5.07 -18.81
C LEU A 376 -21.95 -5.01 -20.34
N ARG A 377 -23.09 -5.38 -20.90
CA ARG A 377 -23.34 -5.26 -22.34
C ARG A 377 -24.15 -4.01 -22.65
N GLU A 378 -23.67 -3.21 -23.59
CA GLU A 378 -24.41 -2.06 -24.13
C GLU A 378 -25.57 -2.51 -25.02
N THR A 379 -26.67 -1.74 -25.00
CA THR A 379 -27.83 -1.92 -25.89
C THR A 379 -28.23 -0.58 -26.52
N PRO A 380 -28.96 -0.55 -27.65
CA PRO A 380 -29.41 0.70 -28.24
C PRO A 380 -30.14 1.58 -27.21
N GLY A 381 -29.60 2.75 -26.92
CA GLY A 381 -30.12 3.69 -25.93
C GLY A 381 -29.56 3.55 -24.50
N ASN A 382 -28.68 2.58 -24.23
CA ASN A 382 -28.05 2.37 -22.92
C ASN A 382 -26.54 2.20 -23.08
N TYR A 383 -25.82 3.33 -23.01
CA TYR A 383 -24.36 3.39 -23.02
C TYR A 383 -23.79 3.13 -21.63
N LYS A 384 -22.70 2.38 -21.56
CA LYS A 384 -21.99 2.04 -20.31
C LYS A 384 -20.60 2.64 -20.38
N LEU A 385 -20.27 3.50 -19.42
CA LEU A 385 -18.93 4.05 -19.27
C LEU A 385 -18.25 3.36 -18.09
N VAL A 386 -17.14 2.69 -18.35
CA VAL A 386 -16.24 2.20 -17.30
C VAL A 386 -15.14 3.23 -17.13
N ILE A 387 -15.04 3.83 -15.95
CA ILE A 387 -13.96 4.77 -15.62
C ILE A 387 -12.82 3.98 -14.97
N PRO A 388 -11.67 3.83 -15.65
CA PRO A 388 -10.57 3.02 -15.15
C PRO A 388 -9.81 3.74 -14.03
N THR A 389 -9.58 3.07 -12.90
CA THR A 389 -8.63 3.50 -11.87
C THR A 389 -7.24 2.88 -12.06
N VAL A 390 -7.15 1.72 -12.72
CA VAL A 390 -5.90 1.02 -13.06
C VAL A 390 -5.59 1.18 -14.55
N GLY A 391 -4.34 1.52 -14.88
CA GLY A 391 -3.87 1.74 -16.26
C GLY A 391 -4.25 3.09 -16.87
N LEU A 392 -4.61 4.08 -16.04
CA LEU A 392 -5.05 5.42 -16.45
C LEU A 392 -4.01 6.13 -17.33
N ALA A 393 -2.71 5.92 -17.08
CA ALA A 393 -1.63 6.48 -17.89
C ALA A 393 -1.74 6.11 -19.38
N ALA A 394 -2.17 4.88 -19.70
CA ALA A 394 -2.39 4.45 -21.09
C ALA A 394 -3.60 5.13 -21.76
N TYR A 395 -4.53 5.67 -20.97
CA TYR A 395 -5.69 6.43 -21.47
C TYR A 395 -5.41 7.93 -21.59
N LEU A 396 -4.41 8.45 -20.87
CA LEU A 396 -4.03 9.87 -20.87
C LEU A 396 -2.78 10.16 -21.71
N ALA A 397 -2.08 9.12 -22.20
CA ALA A 397 -1.01 9.27 -23.17
C ALA A 397 -1.56 9.83 -24.51
N PRO A 398 -0.93 10.88 -25.08
CA PRO A 398 -1.41 11.55 -26.28
C PRO A 398 -1.34 10.70 -27.56
#